data_AF-D7KSD6-F1
#
_entry.id   AF-D7KSD6-F1
#
_cell.length_a   1.000
_cell.length_b   1.000
_cell.length_c   1.000
_cell.angle_alpha   90.00
_cell.angle_beta   90.00
_cell.angle_gamma   90.00
#
_symmetry.space_group_name_H-M   'P 1'
#
loop_
_entity.id
_entity.type
_entity.pdbx_description
1 polymer ?
#
loop_
_entity_poly.entity_id
_entity_poly.type
_entity_poly.pdbx_seq_one_letter_code
_entity_poly.pdbx_strand_id
1 'polypeptide(L)'
;MHPGNVWGGSLDAVDSDRIAAEEEERLRKTTEWDRGAIHSQRSELDETQQGWLLAPQDSWRKKKKKYVNLGCVSVSQTACMWTIGTIAVLFLVVALPIIIVKSLPRHKSTPPPPDNYTLALHKALQFFDAQKSGKLPKKNKVSWRGDSGLGDGKPDVVGGLVGGYYDGGSNIKFHFPMAFSMTMLSWSLIEYSHKYKAIDEYDHMRDVLKWGTDYLLLTFNNSATRLDHIYTQVGGGLRDSESPDDIYCWQKPEDMSYDRPVLSATSAADLGAEVAAALSAASIVFTDKPDYAKKLKKGAETLYPFFRSKSRRKRYSDGQPTAQAFYNSTSMFDEFMWAGAWLYYATGNKTYIQYATTPSVPQTAKAFANRPDLMVPSWNNKLPGAMLLMTRYRLFLNPGFPYENMLNRYHNATGVTMCAYLKQYNVFNRTSGGLMQLNMGKPRPLEYVAHASFLASLFADYLNSTGVPGWYCGPTFVENHVLKDFAQSQIDYILGDNPLKMSYVVGFGKKYPRRVHHRGATIPNDKKRRSCREGLKYRDTKNPNPNNITGAMVGGPNRFDEFHDLRNNYNASEPTLSGNAGLVAALISLTSSGRQLIDKNTMFNSVPPLYPPTPPPPKAWKP
;
A
#
# COMPACT_ATOMS: atom_id res chain seq x y z
N MET A 1 51.43 7.78 -19.23
CA MET A 1 52.36 8.24 -18.17
C MET A 1 51.92 7.61 -16.86
N HIS A 2 52.83 7.35 -15.92
CA HIS A 2 52.55 6.57 -14.71
C HIS A 2 51.80 7.37 -13.63
N PRO A 3 50.99 6.70 -12.78
CA PRO A 3 50.50 7.28 -11.52
C PRO A 3 51.60 7.23 -10.44
N GLY A 4 51.61 8.21 -9.53
CA GLY A 4 52.50 8.21 -8.37
C GLY A 4 51.81 7.64 -7.14
N ASN A 5 52.32 6.52 -6.62
CA ASN A 5 52.06 6.09 -5.25
C ASN A 5 53.04 6.82 -4.30
N VAL A 6 52.60 7.09 -3.06
CA VAL A 6 53.51 7.43 -1.96
C VAL A 6 53.19 6.52 -0.77
N TRP A 7 54.21 5.78 -0.34
CA TRP A 7 54.29 5.04 0.92
C TRP A 7 55.68 5.29 1.49
N GLY A 8 55.78 5.45 2.81
CA GLY A 8 57.05 5.60 3.52
C GLY A 8 56.81 5.53 5.02
N GLY A 9 57.58 4.69 5.73
CA GLY A 9 57.63 4.68 7.20
C GLY A 9 58.74 5.62 7.71
N SER A 10 59.43 5.35 8.83
CA SER A 10 59.38 4.20 9.74
C SER A 10 60.15 4.56 11.06
N LEU A 11 60.34 3.57 11.94
CA LEU A 11 61.19 3.52 13.14
C LEU A 11 60.70 4.16 14.46
N ASP A 12 60.30 3.26 15.36
CA ASP A 12 60.99 2.89 16.62
C ASP A 12 61.07 3.86 17.82
N ALA A 13 61.29 3.25 18.99
CA ALA A 13 61.21 3.87 20.32
C ALA A 13 62.52 3.72 21.12
N VAL A 14 62.75 4.63 22.06
CA VAL A 14 63.67 4.47 23.21
C VAL A 14 63.02 5.08 24.46
N ASP A 15 63.40 4.54 25.62
CA ASP A 15 62.91 4.79 26.99
C ASP A 15 63.56 6.03 27.66
N SER A 16 63.06 6.46 28.84
CA SER A 16 63.77 7.05 30.01
C SER A 16 62.96 8.06 30.88
N ASP A 17 62.31 7.53 31.93
CA ASP A 17 62.54 7.79 33.38
C ASP A 17 62.65 9.23 34.01
N ARG A 18 62.17 9.37 35.28
CA ARG A 18 62.49 10.39 36.34
C ARG A 18 61.94 11.84 36.27
N ILE A 19 61.67 12.61 37.37
CA ILE A 19 61.45 12.35 38.84
C ILE A 19 60.81 13.61 39.55
N ALA A 20 60.08 13.41 40.68
CA ALA A 20 59.68 14.40 41.74
C ALA A 20 58.82 15.65 41.34
N ALA A 21 58.14 16.39 42.26
CA ALA A 21 57.94 16.26 43.72
C ALA A 21 56.53 16.79 44.18
N GLU A 22 55.95 16.08 45.16
CA GLU A 22 55.46 16.55 46.50
C GLU A 22 54.70 17.88 46.71
N GLU A 23 53.54 17.81 47.38
CA GLU A 23 53.28 18.47 48.68
C GLU A 23 52.14 17.74 49.46
N GLU A 24 51.88 18.09 50.73
CA GLU A 24 51.18 17.23 51.73
C GLU A 24 49.98 17.92 52.42
N GLU A 25 49.07 17.13 53.03
CA GLU A 25 48.73 17.19 54.49
C GLU A 25 47.26 16.86 54.87
N ARG A 26 47.07 15.85 55.76
CA ARG A 26 45.94 15.54 56.69
C ARG A 26 44.49 15.46 56.14
N LEU A 27 43.69 14.43 56.47
CA LEU A 27 43.32 14.05 57.86
C LEU A 27 42.79 12.59 58.00
N ARG A 28 43.17 11.94 59.11
CA ARG A 28 42.77 10.62 59.69
C ARG A 28 41.36 10.07 59.31
N LYS A 29 41.17 8.74 59.16
CA LYS A 29 41.25 7.74 60.26
C LYS A 29 41.36 6.25 59.80
N THR A 30 42.18 5.48 60.53
CA THR A 30 42.13 4.00 60.79
C THR A 30 41.90 3.04 59.61
N THR A 31 42.91 2.31 59.10
CA THR A 31 43.59 1.09 59.63
C THR A 31 42.75 -0.20 59.54
N GLU A 32 43.31 -1.39 59.27
CA GLU A 32 44.69 -1.87 59.51
C GLU A 32 45.19 -2.85 58.41
N TRP A 33 46.51 -3.15 58.38
CA TRP A 33 47.15 -3.90 57.28
C TRP A 33 48.26 -4.87 57.76
N ASP A 34 48.10 -6.15 57.41
CA ASP A 34 49.14 -7.09 56.93
C ASP A 34 50.37 -7.51 57.80
N ARG A 35 50.98 -8.64 57.39
CA ARG A 35 52.34 -9.18 57.66
C ARG A 35 52.59 -10.13 58.84
N GLY A 36 53.44 -11.12 58.57
CA GLY A 36 54.16 -11.94 59.55
C GLY A 36 54.91 -13.12 58.91
N ALA A 37 56.25 -13.05 58.83
CA ALA A 37 57.13 -14.13 58.38
C ALA A 37 58.42 -14.17 59.23
N ILE A 38 59.03 -15.35 59.46
CA ILE A 38 60.47 -15.55 59.84
C ILE A 38 60.82 -17.07 59.95
N HIS A 39 62.13 -17.37 59.93
CA HIS A 39 62.84 -18.67 60.10
C HIS A 39 62.41 -19.51 61.35
N SER A 40 62.76 -20.81 61.55
CA SER A 40 64.10 -21.42 61.41
C SER A 40 64.22 -22.97 61.54
N GLN A 41 65.23 -23.54 60.84
CA GLN A 41 66.18 -24.64 61.21
C GLN A 41 65.77 -26.10 61.59
N ARG A 42 66.69 -27.03 61.24
CA ARG A 42 66.87 -28.46 61.65
C ARG A 42 65.80 -29.47 61.18
N SER A 43 66.09 -30.77 60.97
CA SER A 43 67.34 -31.55 60.78
C SER A 43 67.01 -32.88 60.07
N GLU A 44 68.00 -33.46 59.37
CA GLU A 44 68.44 -34.89 59.36
C GLU A 44 67.44 -36.04 59.74
N LEU A 45 67.43 -37.24 59.12
CA LEU A 45 68.32 -37.93 58.16
C LEU A 45 67.55 -39.03 57.37
N ASP A 46 68.21 -39.60 56.33
CA ASP A 46 68.37 -41.04 55.98
C ASP A 46 67.64 -42.11 56.84
N GLU A 47 67.22 -43.29 56.35
CA GLU A 47 67.52 -44.08 55.13
C GLU A 47 66.20 -44.72 54.54
N THR A 48 66.06 -45.80 53.73
CA THR A 48 66.98 -46.78 53.07
C THR A 48 66.35 -47.40 51.78
N GLN A 49 67.18 -48.22 51.09
CA GLN A 49 66.90 -49.40 50.24
C GLN A 49 65.74 -50.33 50.71
N GLN A 50 65.21 -51.35 50.00
CA GLN A 50 65.24 -51.88 48.61
C GLN A 50 64.10 -52.94 48.50
N GLY A 51 63.93 -53.61 47.36
CA GLY A 51 63.29 -54.95 47.32
C GLY A 51 62.26 -55.14 46.22
N TRP A 52 62.37 -56.24 45.46
CA TRP A 52 61.49 -56.59 44.34
C TRP A 52 60.56 -57.77 44.68
N LEU A 53 59.46 -57.84 43.92
CA LEU A 53 58.63 -59.02 43.57
C LEU A 53 58.48 -60.16 44.59
N LEU A 54 57.23 -60.57 44.84
CA LEU A 54 56.65 -61.80 44.24
C LEU A 54 55.14 -61.93 44.54
N ALA A 55 54.48 -62.79 43.77
CA ALA A 55 53.11 -63.32 43.97
C ALA A 55 53.22 -64.88 44.01
N PRO A 56 52.17 -65.71 44.27
CA PRO A 56 50.72 -65.44 44.19
C PRO A 56 49.79 -66.19 45.22
N GLN A 57 48.48 -66.19 44.92
CA GLN A 57 47.39 -67.13 45.31
C GLN A 57 46.59 -67.04 46.65
N ASP A 58 45.28 -66.77 46.47
CA ASP A 58 44.08 -67.46 47.00
C ASP A 58 43.89 -67.79 48.51
N SER A 59 42.89 -67.14 49.15
CA SER A 59 41.54 -67.75 49.30
C SER A 59 40.49 -66.95 50.13
N TRP A 60 39.39 -66.58 49.45
CA TRP A 60 37.98 -66.53 49.90
C TRP A 60 37.54 -66.18 51.35
N ARG A 61 36.75 -65.08 51.48
CA ARG A 61 35.46 -65.07 52.21
C ARG A 61 34.48 -64.03 51.66
N LYS A 62 33.23 -64.42 51.34
CA LYS A 62 32.20 -63.57 50.69
C LYS A 62 31.44 -62.68 51.68
N LYS A 63 31.19 -61.40 51.32
CA LYS A 63 30.05 -60.60 51.82
C LYS A 63 28.91 -60.65 50.79
N LYS A 64 27.67 -60.96 51.21
CA LYS A 64 26.49 -61.00 50.33
C LYS A 64 26.01 -59.57 49.99
N LYS A 65 25.81 -59.26 48.70
CA LYS A 65 25.12 -58.04 48.25
C LYS A 65 23.61 -58.32 48.10
N LYS A 66 22.75 -57.34 48.42
CA LYS A 66 21.30 -57.41 48.17
C LYS A 66 20.98 -56.96 46.74
N TYR A 67 20.01 -57.66 46.12
CA TYR A 67 19.50 -57.40 44.78
C TYR A 67 17.99 -57.13 44.87
N VAL A 68 17.48 -56.34 43.92
CA VAL A 68 16.05 -56.09 43.74
C VAL A 68 15.60 -56.76 42.44
N ASN A 69 14.54 -57.56 42.49
CA ASN A 69 13.96 -58.23 41.32
C ASN A 69 12.87 -57.35 40.71
N LEU A 70 13.01 -57.04 39.42
CA LEU A 70 12.02 -56.32 38.62
C LEU A 70 11.57 -57.23 37.47
N GLY A 71 10.65 -58.15 37.76
CA GLY A 71 9.96 -59.03 36.79
C GLY A 71 10.85 -60.10 36.16
N CYS A 72 11.83 -59.69 35.35
CA CYS A 72 12.74 -60.57 34.59
C CYS A 72 14.23 -60.25 34.79
N VAL A 73 14.60 -59.22 35.56
CA VAL A 73 16.01 -58.86 35.81
C VAL A 73 16.27 -58.61 37.29
N SER A 74 17.37 -59.15 37.81
CA SER A 74 17.87 -58.87 39.17
C SER A 74 18.93 -57.77 39.11
N VAL A 75 18.64 -56.60 39.67
CA VAL A 75 19.55 -55.43 39.65
C VAL A 75 20.10 -55.19 41.05
N SER A 76 21.38 -54.85 41.17
CA SER A 76 21.95 -54.51 42.48
C SER A 76 21.27 -53.27 43.06
N GLN A 77 20.96 -53.28 44.36
CA GLN A 77 20.21 -52.20 45.00
C GLN A 77 20.87 -50.82 44.80
N THR A 78 22.21 -50.77 44.81
CA THR A 78 22.99 -49.56 44.55
C THR A 78 22.80 -49.03 43.12
N ALA A 79 22.84 -49.89 42.10
CA ALA A 79 22.66 -49.47 40.71
C ALA A 79 21.24 -48.95 40.44
N CYS A 80 20.22 -49.55 41.06
CA CYS A 80 18.84 -49.10 40.96
C CYS A 80 18.63 -47.70 41.58
N MET A 81 19.27 -47.41 42.73
CA MET A 81 19.25 -46.07 43.32
C MET A 81 19.94 -45.03 42.42
N TRP A 82 21.07 -45.37 41.79
CA TRP A 82 21.75 -44.47 40.86
C TRP A 82 20.94 -44.20 39.59
N THR A 83 20.25 -45.18 39.01
CA THR A 83 19.41 -44.93 37.81
C THR A 83 18.15 -44.13 38.13
N ILE A 84 17.51 -44.36 39.29
CA ILE A 84 16.40 -43.51 39.75
C ILE A 84 16.90 -42.07 40.01
N GLY A 85 18.08 -41.92 40.63
CA GLY A 85 18.71 -40.62 40.86
C GLY A 85 19.02 -39.86 39.57
N THR A 86 19.63 -40.50 38.56
CA THR A 86 19.92 -39.84 37.28
C THR A 86 18.66 -39.49 36.50
N ILE A 87 17.62 -40.33 36.53
CA ILE A 87 16.30 -40.01 35.94
C ILE A 87 15.67 -38.79 36.63
N ALA A 88 15.72 -38.70 37.96
CA ALA A 88 15.20 -37.56 38.70
C ALA A 88 15.97 -36.25 38.38
N VAL A 89 17.30 -36.31 38.27
CA VAL A 89 18.12 -35.17 37.83
C VAL A 89 17.79 -34.77 36.38
N LEU A 90 17.65 -35.73 35.46
CA LEU A 90 17.24 -35.46 34.08
C LEU A 90 15.85 -34.81 33.99
N PHE A 91 14.91 -35.24 34.85
CA PHE A 91 13.60 -34.60 34.95
C PHE A 91 13.71 -33.16 35.45
N LEU A 92 14.47 -32.89 36.52
CA LEU A 92 14.63 -31.55 37.08
C LEU A 92 15.42 -30.59 36.17
N VAL A 93 16.42 -31.08 35.43
CA VAL A 93 17.31 -30.25 34.60
C VAL A 93 16.78 -30.07 33.17
N VAL A 94 16.04 -31.03 32.62
CA VAL A 94 15.57 -31.00 31.22
C VAL A 94 14.06 -30.93 31.10
N ALA A 95 13.31 -31.81 31.79
CA ALA A 95 11.86 -31.84 31.64
C ALA A 95 11.17 -30.65 32.33
N LEU A 96 11.57 -30.32 33.56
CA LEU A 96 10.95 -29.26 34.35
C LEU A 96 11.08 -27.87 33.68
N PRO A 97 12.26 -27.44 33.14
CA PRO A 97 12.34 -26.17 32.42
C PRO A 97 11.53 -26.16 31.12
N ILE A 98 11.48 -27.28 30.38
CA ILE A 98 10.64 -27.39 29.16
C ILE A 98 9.15 -27.30 29.50
N ILE A 99 8.72 -27.89 30.63
CA ILE A 99 7.35 -27.76 31.14
C ILE A 99 7.07 -26.31 31.51
N ILE A 100 7.93 -25.65 32.31
CA ILE A 100 7.78 -24.25 32.72
C ILE A 100 7.72 -23.30 31.51
N VAL A 101 8.60 -23.47 30.53
CA VAL A 101 8.64 -22.65 29.29
C VAL A 101 7.41 -22.87 28.39
N LYS A 102 6.70 -24.00 28.55
CA LYS A 102 5.44 -24.30 27.83
C LYS A 102 4.18 -23.95 28.64
N SER A 103 4.23 -23.96 29.97
CA SER A 103 3.08 -23.69 30.86
C SER A 103 2.99 -22.23 31.29
N LEU A 104 4.11 -21.48 31.29
CA LEU A 104 4.09 -20.03 31.44
C LEU A 104 3.20 -19.42 30.35
N PRO A 105 2.15 -18.67 30.71
CA PRO A 105 1.32 -17.99 29.72
C PRO A 105 2.20 -16.98 29.01
N ARG A 106 2.50 -17.24 27.73
CA ARG A 106 3.15 -16.25 26.88
C ARG A 106 2.22 -15.03 26.81
N HIS A 107 2.60 -13.98 27.52
CA HIS A 107 2.10 -12.63 27.24
C HIS A 107 2.47 -12.29 25.80
N LYS A 108 1.59 -12.64 24.86
CA LYS A 108 1.50 -11.93 23.59
C LYS A 108 1.28 -10.48 24.00
N SER A 109 2.27 -9.62 23.78
CA SER A 109 2.07 -8.19 23.87
C SER A 109 0.86 -7.86 22.99
N THR A 110 -0.20 -7.32 23.60
CA THR A 110 -1.34 -6.83 22.83
C THR A 110 -0.76 -5.88 21.78
N PRO A 111 -1.07 -6.05 20.48
CA PRO A 111 -0.56 -5.14 19.47
C PRO A 111 -0.97 -3.71 19.86
N PRO A 112 -0.10 -2.70 19.61
CA PRO A 112 -0.43 -1.32 19.93
C PRO A 112 -1.76 -0.94 19.26
N PRO A 113 -2.58 -0.08 19.89
CA PRO A 113 -3.86 0.31 19.32
C PRO A 113 -3.65 0.86 17.90
N PRO A 114 -4.49 0.46 16.92
CA PRO A 114 -4.32 0.85 15.52
C PRO A 114 -4.33 2.37 15.37
N ASP A 115 -3.41 2.89 14.56
CA ASP A 115 -3.30 4.33 14.34
C ASP A 115 -4.54 4.92 13.63
N ASN A 116 -4.67 6.25 13.67
CA ASN A 116 -5.79 6.96 13.06
C ASN A 116 -5.94 6.64 11.55
N TYR A 117 -4.82 6.41 10.85
CA TYR A 117 -4.85 6.06 9.42
C TYR A 117 -5.38 4.64 9.18
N THR A 118 -4.99 3.68 10.02
CA THR A 118 -5.53 2.31 10.03
C THR A 118 -7.03 2.32 10.30
N LEU A 119 -7.47 3.02 11.35
CA LEU A 119 -8.88 3.18 11.72
C LEU A 119 -9.71 3.89 10.64
N ALA A 120 -9.13 4.82 9.89
CA ALA A 120 -9.75 5.44 8.74
C ALA A 120 -9.80 4.50 7.51
N LEU A 121 -8.75 3.71 7.27
CA LEU A 121 -8.64 2.81 6.12
C LEU A 121 -9.65 1.67 6.20
N HIS A 122 -9.77 1.02 7.37
CA HIS A 122 -10.81 0.01 7.65
C HIS A 122 -12.23 0.51 7.29
N LYS A 123 -12.48 1.81 7.48
CA LYS A 123 -13.76 2.45 7.12
C LYS A 123 -13.79 2.75 5.63
N ALA A 124 -12.75 3.38 5.07
CA ALA A 124 -12.68 3.76 3.67
C ALA A 124 -12.80 2.58 2.69
N LEU A 125 -12.45 1.35 3.10
CA LEU A 125 -12.73 0.14 2.33
C LEU A 125 -14.21 -0.31 2.38
N GLN A 126 -14.94 -0.03 3.48
CA GLN A 126 -16.39 -0.32 3.58
C GLN A 126 -17.24 0.53 2.61
N PHE A 127 -16.73 1.69 2.18
CA PHE A 127 -17.35 2.46 1.10
C PHE A 127 -17.43 1.64 -0.18
N PHE A 128 -16.37 0.93 -0.57
CA PHE A 128 -16.39 0.11 -1.77
C PHE A 128 -17.41 -1.03 -1.66
N ASP A 129 -17.51 -1.72 -0.52
CA ASP A 129 -18.60 -2.66 -0.26
C ASP A 129 -19.99 -2.00 -0.45
N ALA A 130 -20.17 -0.77 0.03
CA ALA A 130 -21.43 -0.02 -0.10
C ALA A 130 -21.74 0.41 -1.55
N GLN A 131 -20.73 0.55 -2.43
CA GLN A 131 -20.88 0.89 -3.84
C GLN A 131 -21.14 -0.31 -4.77
N LYS A 132 -21.07 -1.57 -4.30
CA LYS A 132 -21.19 -2.77 -5.17
C LYS A 132 -22.54 -2.83 -5.90
N SER A 133 -22.50 -2.96 -7.22
CA SER A 133 -23.65 -3.22 -8.09
C SER A 133 -23.68 -4.68 -8.53
N GLY A 134 -24.84 -5.19 -8.97
CA GLY A 134 -25.04 -6.58 -9.36
C GLY A 134 -25.61 -7.44 -8.23
N LYS A 135 -25.34 -8.75 -8.31
CA LYS A 135 -25.76 -9.75 -7.33
C LYS A 135 -24.72 -9.88 -6.21
N LEU A 136 -25.07 -9.47 -4.99
CA LEU A 136 -24.12 -9.34 -3.87
C LEU A 136 -23.75 -10.70 -3.26
N PRO A 137 -22.58 -10.81 -2.58
CA PRO A 137 -22.20 -12.02 -1.87
C PRO A 137 -23.16 -12.33 -0.70
N LYS A 138 -23.40 -13.62 -0.41
CA LYS A 138 -24.23 -14.06 0.74
C LYS A 138 -23.76 -13.50 2.09
N LYS A 139 -22.47 -13.14 2.22
CA LYS A 139 -21.86 -12.49 3.39
C LYS A 139 -21.55 -11.01 3.12
N ASN A 140 -22.52 -10.26 2.58
CA ASN A 140 -22.39 -8.81 2.42
C ASN A 140 -22.22 -8.13 3.79
N LYS A 141 -21.18 -7.30 3.97
CA LYS A 141 -20.94 -6.53 5.20
C LYS A 141 -21.92 -5.36 5.38
N VAL A 142 -22.49 -4.85 4.29
CA VAL A 142 -23.32 -3.64 4.27
C VAL A 142 -24.80 -4.03 4.27
N SER A 143 -25.37 -4.20 5.46
CA SER A 143 -26.73 -4.73 5.70
C SER A 143 -27.90 -3.94 5.08
N TRP A 144 -27.64 -2.73 4.58
CA TRP A 144 -28.62 -1.88 3.89
C TRP A 144 -28.50 -1.89 2.35
N ARG A 145 -27.57 -2.68 1.79
CA ARG A 145 -27.41 -2.90 0.34
C ARG A 145 -27.90 -4.30 -0.06
N GLY A 146 -28.48 -4.39 -1.26
CA GLY A 146 -28.98 -5.63 -1.86
C GLY A 146 -28.68 -5.76 -3.35
N ASP A 147 -29.19 -6.84 -3.94
CA ASP A 147 -29.03 -7.14 -5.37
C ASP A 147 -29.66 -6.04 -6.23
N SER A 148 -28.91 -5.53 -7.21
CA SER A 148 -29.25 -4.32 -7.97
C SER A 148 -28.65 -4.35 -9.38
N GLY A 149 -29.27 -3.64 -10.34
CA GLY A 149 -28.76 -3.59 -11.72
C GLY A 149 -28.66 -4.96 -12.42
N LEU A 150 -29.60 -5.88 -12.15
CA LEU A 150 -29.55 -7.26 -12.66
C LEU A 150 -29.96 -7.41 -14.14
N GLY A 151 -30.58 -6.37 -14.70
CA GLY A 151 -30.90 -6.22 -16.12
C GLY A 151 -29.84 -5.46 -16.92
N ASP A 152 -28.83 -4.88 -16.27
CA ASP A 152 -27.82 -4.03 -16.89
C ASP A 152 -27.19 -4.72 -18.12
N GLY A 153 -27.34 -4.11 -19.29
CA GLY A 153 -26.83 -4.63 -20.58
C GLY A 153 -27.57 -5.82 -21.18
N LYS A 154 -28.80 -6.12 -20.77
CA LYS A 154 -29.65 -7.12 -21.46
C LYS A 154 -30.76 -6.43 -22.26
N PRO A 155 -31.08 -6.91 -23.48
CA PRO A 155 -30.51 -8.08 -24.16
C PRO A 155 -29.20 -7.80 -24.92
N ASP A 156 -28.82 -6.53 -25.09
CA ASP A 156 -27.89 -6.07 -26.13
C ASP A 156 -26.41 -6.47 -25.94
N VAL A 157 -26.02 -6.85 -24.72
CA VAL A 157 -24.65 -7.30 -24.40
C VAL A 157 -24.65 -8.78 -24.08
N VAL A 158 -23.89 -9.57 -24.83
CA VAL A 158 -23.72 -11.00 -24.59
C VAL A 158 -23.13 -11.24 -23.19
N GLY A 159 -23.93 -11.83 -22.30
CA GLY A 159 -23.60 -12.02 -20.88
C GLY A 159 -24.06 -10.89 -19.94
N GLY A 160 -24.36 -9.71 -20.47
CA GLY A 160 -24.77 -8.52 -19.72
C GLY A 160 -23.62 -7.80 -18.99
N LEU A 161 -23.95 -6.65 -18.40
CA LEU A 161 -23.05 -5.79 -17.62
C LEU A 161 -23.52 -5.71 -16.16
N VAL A 162 -23.82 -6.88 -15.58
CA VAL A 162 -24.18 -7.05 -14.17
C VAL A 162 -22.91 -7.18 -13.32
N GLY A 163 -22.85 -6.49 -12.18
CA GLY A 163 -21.63 -6.39 -11.36
C GLY A 163 -21.07 -4.98 -11.32
N GLY A 164 -19.81 -4.84 -10.88
CA GLY A 164 -19.09 -3.57 -10.84
C GLY A 164 -19.51 -2.65 -9.71
N TYR A 165 -19.23 -1.36 -9.85
CA TYR A 165 -19.47 -0.35 -8.84
C TYR A 165 -20.37 0.78 -9.34
N TYR A 166 -21.17 1.35 -8.45
CA TYR A 166 -21.76 2.67 -8.61
C TYR A 166 -20.72 3.73 -8.28
N ASP A 167 -20.65 4.79 -9.07
CA ASP A 167 -19.54 5.76 -9.01
C ASP A 167 -19.53 6.62 -7.72
N GLY A 168 -20.71 6.94 -7.20
CA GLY A 168 -20.86 7.89 -6.11
C GLY A 168 -22.28 7.90 -5.57
N GLY A 169 -22.91 9.07 -5.50
CA GLY A 169 -24.28 9.23 -5.01
C GLY A 169 -25.39 8.84 -5.99
N SER A 170 -25.04 8.64 -7.27
CA SER A 170 -25.91 8.12 -8.34
C SER A 170 -25.79 6.60 -8.51
N ASN A 171 -26.74 6.00 -9.22
CA ASN A 171 -26.70 4.58 -9.59
C ASN A 171 -26.01 4.37 -10.97
N ILE A 172 -25.20 5.31 -11.45
CA ILE A 172 -24.49 5.22 -12.74
C ILE A 172 -23.17 4.44 -12.56
N LYS A 173 -22.83 3.62 -13.56
CA LYS A 173 -21.51 2.98 -13.69
C LYS A 173 -20.67 3.76 -14.71
N PHE A 174 -19.93 4.78 -14.24
CA PHE A 174 -18.95 5.47 -15.09
C PHE A 174 -17.67 4.61 -15.16
N HIS A 175 -17.36 4.03 -16.33
CA HIS A 175 -16.25 3.06 -16.42
C HIS A 175 -14.86 3.71 -16.28
N PHE A 176 -14.73 5.00 -16.63
CA PHE A 176 -13.47 5.72 -16.59
C PHE A 176 -12.93 5.97 -15.16
N PRO A 177 -13.67 6.64 -14.25
CA PRO A 177 -13.26 6.75 -12.84
C PRO A 177 -13.20 5.39 -12.15
N MET A 178 -14.06 4.43 -12.52
CA MET A 178 -14.00 3.06 -11.96
C MET A 178 -12.69 2.34 -12.30
N ALA A 179 -12.25 2.41 -13.56
CA ALA A 179 -10.98 1.81 -14.00
C ALA A 179 -9.80 2.46 -13.27
N PHE A 180 -9.71 3.80 -13.29
CA PHE A 180 -8.70 4.55 -12.55
C PHE A 180 -8.67 4.20 -11.05
N SER A 181 -9.84 4.04 -10.42
CA SER A 181 -9.95 3.64 -9.01
C SER A 181 -9.34 2.25 -8.78
N MET A 182 -9.60 1.29 -9.67
CA MET A 182 -8.98 -0.04 -9.58
C MET A 182 -7.46 0.01 -9.83
N THR A 183 -6.97 0.87 -10.72
CA THR A 183 -5.54 1.10 -10.94
C THR A 183 -4.86 1.69 -9.69
N MET A 184 -5.45 2.72 -9.08
CA MET A 184 -4.92 3.38 -7.88
C MET A 184 -4.93 2.47 -6.65
N LEU A 185 -6.02 1.73 -6.41
CA LEU A 185 -6.09 0.74 -5.33
C LEU A 185 -5.05 -0.38 -5.56
N SER A 186 -4.94 -0.91 -6.78
CA SER A 186 -3.94 -1.93 -7.13
C SER A 186 -2.52 -1.42 -6.92
N TRP A 187 -2.22 -0.19 -7.34
CA TRP A 187 -0.91 0.43 -7.12
C TRP A 187 -0.58 0.50 -5.62
N SER A 188 -1.50 1.01 -4.79
CA SER A 188 -1.27 1.06 -3.34
C SER A 188 -1.00 -0.32 -2.73
N LEU A 189 -1.66 -1.37 -3.21
CA LEU A 189 -1.48 -2.74 -2.73
C LEU A 189 -0.17 -3.39 -3.21
N ILE A 190 0.35 -2.98 -4.37
CA ILE A 190 1.67 -3.40 -4.88
C ILE A 190 2.79 -2.80 -4.02
N GLU A 191 2.75 -1.49 -3.74
CA GLU A 191 3.79 -0.80 -2.97
C GLU A 191 3.76 -1.18 -1.48
N TYR A 192 2.55 -1.27 -0.90
CA TYR A 192 2.33 -1.42 0.55
C TYR A 192 1.68 -2.76 0.95
N SER A 193 1.90 -3.82 0.15
CA SER A 193 1.39 -5.19 0.39
C SER A 193 1.56 -5.68 1.84
N HIS A 194 2.70 -5.34 2.45
CA HIS A 194 3.06 -5.70 3.82
C HIS A 194 2.28 -4.91 4.88
N LYS A 195 1.95 -3.64 4.63
CA LYS A 195 1.10 -2.83 5.54
C LYS A 195 -0.34 -3.32 5.52
N TYR A 196 -0.90 -3.60 4.34
CA TYR A 196 -2.25 -4.18 4.22
C TYR A 196 -2.38 -5.53 4.95
N LYS A 197 -1.31 -6.34 4.98
CA LYS A 197 -1.24 -7.58 5.77
C LYS A 197 -1.11 -7.31 7.27
N ALA A 198 -0.37 -6.28 7.67
CA ALA A 198 -0.22 -5.90 9.08
C ALA A 198 -1.53 -5.39 9.72
N ILE A 199 -2.47 -4.87 8.92
CA ILE A 199 -3.78 -4.36 9.36
C ILE A 199 -4.96 -5.26 8.99
N ASP A 200 -4.72 -6.50 8.55
CA ASP A 200 -5.77 -7.49 8.18
C ASP A 200 -6.75 -7.05 7.07
N GLU A 201 -6.34 -6.11 6.20
CA GLU A 201 -7.15 -5.61 5.07
C GLU A 201 -6.67 -6.14 3.69
N TYR A 202 -5.63 -6.98 3.67
CA TYR A 202 -5.03 -7.50 2.43
C TYR A 202 -6.02 -8.23 1.53
N ASP A 203 -6.72 -9.25 2.05
CA ASP A 203 -7.66 -10.01 1.24
C ASP A 203 -8.98 -9.28 1.00
N HIS A 204 -9.38 -8.35 1.88
CA HIS A 204 -10.54 -7.48 1.64
C HIS A 204 -10.29 -6.48 0.51
N MET A 205 -9.11 -5.84 0.46
CA MET A 205 -8.69 -5.04 -0.69
C MET A 205 -8.68 -5.88 -1.97
N ARG A 206 -8.25 -7.14 -1.91
CA ARG A 206 -8.27 -8.04 -3.06
C ARG A 206 -9.70 -8.40 -3.49
N ASP A 207 -10.64 -8.60 -2.58
CA ASP A 207 -12.05 -8.78 -2.92
C ASP A 207 -12.68 -7.50 -3.53
N VAL A 208 -12.26 -6.30 -3.09
CA VAL A 208 -12.63 -5.03 -3.71
C VAL A 208 -12.09 -4.93 -5.15
N LEU A 209 -10.80 -5.19 -5.34
CA LEU A 209 -10.15 -5.17 -6.65
C LEU A 209 -10.76 -6.19 -7.60
N LYS A 210 -10.94 -7.44 -7.16
CA LYS A 210 -11.50 -8.53 -7.97
C LYS A 210 -12.91 -8.19 -8.46
N TRP A 211 -13.74 -7.58 -7.61
CA TRP A 211 -15.09 -7.16 -7.97
C TRP A 211 -15.11 -6.13 -9.10
N GLY A 212 -14.17 -5.18 -9.07
CA GLY A 212 -14.00 -4.20 -10.14
C GLY A 212 -13.43 -4.83 -11.40
N THR A 213 -12.39 -5.64 -11.31
CA THR A 213 -11.73 -6.22 -12.49
C THR A 213 -12.51 -7.35 -13.17
N ASP A 214 -13.31 -8.11 -12.42
CA ASP A 214 -14.29 -9.04 -13.01
C ASP A 214 -15.30 -8.28 -13.89
N TYR A 215 -15.75 -7.11 -13.45
CA TYR A 215 -16.67 -6.25 -14.21
C TYR A 215 -16.00 -5.56 -15.39
N LEU A 216 -14.79 -5.00 -15.22
CA LEU A 216 -14.04 -4.37 -16.31
C LEU A 216 -13.73 -5.37 -17.44
N LEU A 217 -13.58 -6.67 -17.16
CA LEU A 217 -13.48 -7.70 -18.18
C LEU A 217 -14.79 -7.92 -18.98
N LEU A 218 -15.94 -7.45 -18.51
CA LEU A 218 -17.22 -7.50 -19.24
C LEU A 218 -17.40 -6.28 -20.17
N THR A 219 -16.70 -5.16 -19.93
CA THR A 219 -16.90 -3.93 -20.72
C THR A 219 -16.30 -3.99 -22.12
N PHE A 220 -15.71 -5.12 -22.53
CA PHE A 220 -15.21 -5.41 -23.87
C PHE A 220 -15.10 -6.93 -24.07
N ASN A 221 -14.98 -7.39 -25.32
CA ASN A 221 -14.75 -8.81 -25.61
C ASN A 221 -13.30 -9.22 -25.29
N ASN A 222 -13.03 -9.54 -24.02
CA ASN A 222 -11.69 -9.89 -23.53
C ASN A 222 -11.09 -11.17 -24.17
N SER A 223 -11.92 -12.01 -24.81
CA SER A 223 -11.47 -13.19 -25.58
C SER A 223 -11.02 -12.87 -27.00
N ALA A 224 -11.34 -11.68 -27.54
CA ALA A 224 -11.05 -11.33 -28.92
C ALA A 224 -9.57 -10.98 -29.17
N THR A 225 -9.14 -11.12 -30.43
CA THR A 225 -7.81 -10.70 -30.91
C THR A 225 -7.76 -9.23 -31.34
N ARG A 226 -8.93 -8.64 -31.65
CA ARG A 226 -9.15 -7.22 -31.96
C ARG A 226 -10.50 -6.80 -31.37
N LEU A 227 -10.64 -5.51 -31.05
CA LEU A 227 -11.89 -4.95 -30.51
C LEU A 227 -12.49 -3.95 -31.49
N ASP A 228 -13.80 -4.05 -31.70
CA ASP A 228 -14.57 -3.14 -32.54
C ASP A 228 -15.13 -1.94 -31.76
N HIS A 229 -15.56 -2.19 -30.52
CA HIS A 229 -15.99 -1.21 -29.55
C HIS A 229 -15.61 -1.62 -28.12
N ILE A 230 -15.75 -0.67 -27.20
CA ILE A 230 -15.82 -0.91 -25.75
C ILE A 230 -17.09 -0.27 -25.19
N TYR A 231 -17.63 -0.81 -24.11
CA TYR A 231 -18.73 -0.20 -23.36
C TYR A 231 -18.18 0.87 -22.42
N THR A 232 -18.74 2.08 -22.47
CA THR A 232 -18.21 3.28 -21.79
C THR A 232 -18.94 3.61 -20.49
N GLN A 233 -20.21 3.23 -20.39
CA GLN A 233 -21.07 3.57 -19.25
C GLN A 233 -22.28 2.62 -19.20
N VAL A 234 -22.85 2.42 -18.00
CA VAL A 234 -24.18 1.81 -17.82
C VAL A 234 -25.03 2.67 -16.90
N GLY A 235 -26.24 2.97 -17.35
CA GLY A 235 -27.07 4.00 -16.75
C GLY A 235 -26.61 5.41 -17.16
N GLY A 236 -27.41 6.41 -16.82
CA GLY A 236 -27.15 7.79 -17.21
C GLY A 236 -28.34 8.71 -17.01
N GLY A 237 -28.13 9.97 -17.35
CA GLY A 237 -29.13 11.02 -17.33
C GLY A 237 -28.46 12.39 -17.53
N LEU A 238 -29.28 13.42 -17.74
CA LEU A 238 -28.84 14.82 -17.75
C LEU A 238 -29.48 15.58 -16.60
N ARG A 239 -28.96 16.77 -16.26
CA ARG A 239 -29.40 17.52 -15.06
C ARG A 239 -30.76 18.19 -15.24
N ASP A 240 -31.07 18.45 -16.50
CA ASP A 240 -32.26 19.02 -17.13
C ASP A 240 -33.19 17.93 -17.69
N SER A 241 -32.92 16.65 -17.39
CA SER A 241 -33.78 15.54 -17.78
C SER A 241 -35.13 15.60 -17.05
N GLU A 242 -36.22 15.57 -17.80
CA GLU A 242 -37.59 15.52 -17.26
C GLU A 242 -38.16 14.08 -17.20
N SER A 243 -37.45 13.11 -17.81
CA SER A 243 -37.84 11.70 -17.82
C SER A 243 -37.22 10.92 -16.66
N PRO A 244 -37.81 9.77 -16.24
CA PRO A 244 -37.20 8.91 -15.24
C PRO A 244 -35.85 8.34 -15.69
N ASP A 245 -34.76 8.78 -15.05
CA ASP A 245 -33.40 8.30 -15.30
C ASP A 245 -32.54 8.30 -14.00
N ASP A 246 -31.25 7.94 -14.07
CA ASP A 246 -30.38 7.86 -12.89
C ASP A 246 -30.13 9.21 -12.18
N ILE A 247 -30.34 10.34 -12.87
CA ILE A 247 -30.12 11.69 -12.36
C ILE A 247 -31.43 12.27 -11.81
N TYR A 248 -32.53 12.18 -12.57
CA TYR A 248 -33.86 12.62 -12.15
C TYR A 248 -34.39 11.81 -10.96
N CYS A 249 -34.22 10.47 -10.98
CA CYS A 249 -34.76 9.61 -9.94
C CYS A 249 -33.84 9.48 -8.73
N TRP A 250 -34.44 9.65 -7.54
CA TRP A 250 -33.78 9.41 -6.26
C TRP A 250 -34.20 8.04 -5.68
N GLN A 251 -33.91 6.95 -6.40
CA GLN A 251 -34.18 5.58 -5.94
C GLN A 251 -32.91 4.90 -5.44
N LYS A 252 -33.03 4.02 -4.44
CA LYS A 252 -31.93 3.11 -4.07
C LYS A 252 -31.67 2.12 -5.22
N PRO A 253 -30.45 1.58 -5.38
CA PRO A 253 -30.11 0.67 -6.47
C PRO A 253 -31.05 -0.54 -6.65
N GLU A 254 -31.63 -1.02 -5.55
CA GLU A 254 -32.53 -2.18 -5.50
C GLU A 254 -33.95 -1.85 -5.97
N ASP A 255 -34.34 -0.57 -6.01
CA ASP A 255 -35.69 -0.11 -6.35
C ASP A 255 -35.84 0.39 -7.79
N MET A 256 -34.72 0.62 -8.51
CA MET A 256 -34.68 1.24 -9.84
C MET A 256 -35.76 0.68 -10.78
N SER A 257 -36.53 1.57 -11.38
CA SER A 257 -37.71 1.23 -12.21
C SER A 257 -37.74 2.01 -13.53
N TYR A 258 -36.57 2.48 -13.97
CA TYR A 258 -36.34 3.27 -15.17
C TYR A 258 -35.28 2.57 -16.04
N ASP A 259 -35.24 2.89 -17.32
CA ASP A 259 -34.30 2.27 -18.26
C ASP A 259 -32.87 2.71 -18.01
N ARG A 260 -31.93 1.77 -18.16
CA ARG A 260 -30.50 1.97 -17.86
C ARG A 260 -29.67 1.70 -19.11
N PRO A 261 -29.57 2.68 -20.03
CA PRO A 261 -28.91 2.48 -21.31
C PRO A 261 -27.43 2.13 -21.13
N VAL A 262 -26.92 1.30 -22.05
CA VAL A 262 -25.49 1.02 -22.16
C VAL A 262 -24.91 1.90 -23.25
N LEU A 263 -23.90 2.70 -22.91
CA LEU A 263 -23.15 3.47 -23.89
C LEU A 263 -21.97 2.65 -24.40
N SER A 264 -21.66 2.77 -25.68
CA SER A 264 -20.50 2.15 -26.31
C SER A 264 -19.78 3.12 -27.24
N ALA A 265 -18.50 2.84 -27.50
CA ALA A 265 -17.68 3.65 -28.39
C ALA A 265 -16.70 2.77 -29.19
N THR A 266 -16.65 3.01 -30.50
CA THR A 266 -15.63 2.43 -31.40
C THR A 266 -14.29 3.16 -31.31
N SER A 267 -14.28 4.37 -30.73
CA SER A 267 -13.10 5.23 -30.56
C SER A 267 -13.13 5.86 -29.16
N ALA A 268 -12.37 5.30 -28.24
CA ALA A 268 -12.30 5.71 -26.83
C ALA A 268 -10.93 5.31 -26.27
N ALA A 269 -9.88 5.97 -26.78
CA ALA A 269 -8.49 5.54 -26.58
C ALA A 269 -7.97 5.79 -25.16
N ASP A 270 -8.45 6.84 -24.51
CA ASP A 270 -8.24 7.13 -23.09
C ASP A 270 -8.84 6.03 -22.19
N LEU A 271 -10.14 5.76 -22.29
CA LEU A 271 -10.80 4.71 -21.50
C LEU A 271 -10.20 3.33 -21.79
N GLY A 272 -9.93 3.01 -23.06
CA GLY A 272 -9.29 1.74 -23.42
C GLY A 272 -7.88 1.57 -22.81
N ALA A 273 -7.17 2.66 -22.59
CA ALA A 273 -5.86 2.68 -21.93
C ALA A 273 -5.99 2.55 -20.40
N GLU A 274 -6.87 3.30 -19.73
CA GLU A 274 -7.07 3.18 -18.27
C GLU A 274 -7.63 1.79 -17.88
N VAL A 275 -8.54 1.20 -18.67
CA VAL A 275 -8.98 -0.20 -18.42
C VAL A 275 -7.81 -1.18 -18.59
N ALA A 276 -6.92 -0.96 -19.55
CA ALA A 276 -5.71 -1.79 -19.69
C ALA A 276 -4.73 -1.59 -18.52
N ALA A 277 -4.61 -0.37 -17.98
CA ALA A 277 -3.82 -0.06 -16.80
C ALA A 277 -4.38 -0.76 -15.55
N ALA A 278 -5.69 -0.67 -15.32
CA ALA A 278 -6.39 -1.30 -14.19
C ALA A 278 -6.21 -2.82 -14.18
N LEU A 279 -6.47 -3.48 -15.31
CA LEU A 279 -6.29 -4.93 -15.46
C LEU A 279 -4.82 -5.33 -15.32
N SER A 280 -3.89 -4.52 -15.85
CA SER A 280 -2.44 -4.78 -15.74
C SER A 280 -1.97 -4.68 -14.29
N ALA A 281 -2.30 -3.61 -13.57
CA ALA A 281 -1.93 -3.42 -12.17
C ALA A 281 -2.52 -4.53 -11.28
N ALA A 282 -3.81 -4.83 -11.42
CA ALA A 282 -4.44 -5.93 -10.69
C ALA A 282 -3.80 -7.30 -11.00
N SER A 283 -3.30 -7.53 -12.22
CA SER A 283 -2.63 -8.79 -12.54
C SER A 283 -1.33 -9.03 -11.77
N ILE A 284 -0.69 -7.96 -11.28
CA ILE A 284 0.49 -8.03 -10.39
C ILE A 284 0.04 -8.37 -8.97
N VAL A 285 -1.08 -7.80 -8.49
CA VAL A 285 -1.71 -8.13 -7.20
C VAL A 285 -2.12 -9.61 -7.11
N PHE A 286 -2.58 -10.21 -8.21
CA PHE A 286 -3.08 -11.59 -8.26
C PHE A 286 -2.07 -12.62 -8.75
N THR A 287 -0.75 -12.37 -8.66
CA THR A 287 0.28 -13.33 -9.09
C THR A 287 0.24 -14.68 -8.37
N ASP A 288 -0.35 -14.75 -7.18
CA ASP A 288 -0.63 -15.98 -6.41
C ASP A 288 -1.83 -16.79 -6.97
N LYS A 289 -2.63 -16.19 -7.85
CA LYS A 289 -3.80 -16.80 -8.52
C LYS A 289 -3.54 -16.79 -10.03
N PRO A 290 -2.62 -17.65 -10.54
CA PRO A 290 -1.99 -17.50 -11.86
C PRO A 290 -2.98 -17.45 -13.02
N ASP A 291 -4.05 -18.25 -13.02
CA ASP A 291 -5.07 -18.20 -14.07
C ASP A 291 -5.83 -16.87 -14.11
N TYR A 292 -6.08 -16.27 -12.94
CA TYR A 292 -6.75 -14.97 -12.84
C TYR A 292 -5.81 -13.85 -13.29
N ALA A 293 -4.55 -13.85 -12.83
CA ALA A 293 -3.54 -12.91 -13.33
C ALA A 293 -3.35 -13.04 -14.85
N LYS A 294 -3.32 -14.26 -15.40
CA LYS A 294 -3.23 -14.52 -16.85
C LYS A 294 -4.45 -13.98 -17.60
N LYS A 295 -5.67 -14.15 -17.08
CA LYS A 295 -6.89 -13.55 -17.65
C LYS A 295 -6.84 -12.03 -17.66
N LEU A 296 -6.40 -11.41 -16.56
CA LEU A 296 -6.25 -9.96 -16.44
C LEU A 296 -5.22 -9.40 -17.43
N LYS A 297 -4.01 -10.01 -17.49
CA LYS A 297 -2.97 -9.65 -18.48
C LYS A 297 -3.50 -9.75 -19.89
N LYS A 298 -4.14 -10.87 -20.24
CA LYS A 298 -4.68 -11.09 -21.59
C LYS A 298 -5.73 -10.04 -21.98
N GLY A 299 -6.61 -9.65 -21.05
CA GLY A 299 -7.57 -8.56 -21.26
C GLY A 299 -6.89 -7.22 -21.55
N ALA A 300 -5.86 -6.87 -20.78
CA ALA A 300 -5.08 -5.64 -20.99
C ALA A 300 -4.31 -5.65 -22.33
N GLU A 301 -3.71 -6.78 -22.69
CA GLU A 301 -3.01 -6.97 -23.98
C GLU A 301 -3.97 -6.82 -25.17
N THR A 302 -5.20 -7.33 -25.07
CA THR A 302 -6.25 -7.19 -26.09
C THR A 302 -6.74 -5.74 -26.24
N LEU A 303 -6.69 -4.91 -25.19
CA LEU A 303 -6.98 -3.48 -25.26
C LEU A 303 -5.86 -2.64 -25.89
N TYR A 304 -4.59 -3.06 -25.79
CA TYR A 304 -3.46 -2.32 -26.38
C TYR A 304 -3.64 -1.94 -27.86
N PRO A 305 -3.92 -2.86 -28.80
CA PRO A 305 -4.11 -2.48 -30.21
C PRO A 305 -5.32 -1.56 -30.44
N PHE A 306 -6.33 -1.58 -29.56
CA PHE A 306 -7.50 -0.70 -29.65
C PHE A 306 -7.10 0.77 -29.38
N PHE A 307 -6.49 1.07 -28.23
CA PHE A 307 -6.14 2.46 -27.89
C PHE A 307 -4.93 2.99 -28.66
N ARG A 308 -3.98 2.12 -29.04
CA ARG A 308 -2.77 2.52 -29.79
C ARG A 308 -3.11 2.90 -31.24
N SER A 309 -4.21 2.38 -31.82
CA SER A 309 -4.62 2.63 -33.21
C SER A 309 -4.89 4.10 -33.49
N LYS A 310 -4.24 4.67 -34.52
CA LYS A 310 -4.45 6.07 -34.94
C LYS A 310 -5.91 6.38 -35.28
N SER A 311 -6.65 5.44 -35.89
CA SER A 311 -8.04 5.64 -36.29
C SER A 311 -9.04 5.66 -35.13
N ARG A 312 -8.67 5.14 -33.95
CA ARG A 312 -9.52 5.07 -32.75
C ARG A 312 -9.21 6.17 -31.72
N ARG A 313 -8.33 7.13 -32.05
CA ARG A 313 -7.91 8.25 -31.19
C ARG A 313 -8.99 9.34 -31.09
N LYS A 314 -10.05 9.03 -30.35
CA LYS A 314 -10.97 9.99 -29.75
C LYS A 314 -11.00 9.76 -28.24
N ARG A 315 -11.40 10.78 -27.49
CA ARG A 315 -11.69 10.66 -26.06
C ARG A 315 -13.02 9.94 -25.90
N TYR A 316 -13.19 9.14 -24.85
CA TYR A 316 -14.43 8.37 -24.65
C TYR A 316 -15.66 9.25 -24.46
N SER A 317 -15.47 10.50 -24.01
CA SER A 317 -16.53 11.51 -23.87
C SER A 317 -16.82 12.28 -25.16
N ASP A 318 -16.03 12.17 -26.24
CA ASP A 318 -16.27 12.90 -27.49
C ASP A 318 -17.59 12.47 -28.15
N GLY A 319 -18.59 13.36 -28.15
CA GLY A 319 -19.93 13.08 -28.68
C GLY A 319 -20.86 12.30 -27.73
N GLN A 320 -20.53 12.18 -26.44
CA GLN A 320 -21.32 11.46 -25.44
C GLN A 320 -21.81 12.41 -24.32
N PRO A 321 -22.99 13.08 -24.46
CA PRO A 321 -23.41 14.15 -23.55
C PRO A 321 -23.50 13.74 -22.07
N THR A 322 -24.03 12.55 -21.81
CA THR A 322 -24.18 11.97 -20.46
C THR A 322 -22.85 11.56 -19.82
N ALA A 323 -21.77 11.43 -20.60
CA ALA A 323 -20.41 11.31 -20.08
C ALA A 323 -19.78 12.70 -19.86
N GLN A 324 -19.93 13.62 -20.83
CA GLN A 324 -19.38 14.98 -20.76
C GLN A 324 -19.92 15.80 -19.57
N ALA A 325 -21.18 15.60 -19.18
CA ALA A 325 -21.80 16.34 -18.07
C ALA A 325 -21.25 15.99 -16.67
N PHE A 326 -20.41 14.94 -16.55
CA PHE A 326 -19.89 14.44 -15.28
C PHE A 326 -18.37 14.15 -15.33
N TYR A 327 -17.92 13.38 -16.33
CA TYR A 327 -16.55 12.84 -16.43
C TYR A 327 -15.93 13.18 -17.80
N ASN A 328 -15.92 14.45 -18.18
CA ASN A 328 -15.35 14.87 -19.46
C ASN A 328 -13.82 14.72 -19.50
N SER A 329 -13.32 13.88 -20.39
CA SER A 329 -11.89 13.69 -20.64
C SER A 329 -11.26 14.92 -21.30
N THR A 330 -10.03 15.28 -20.90
CA THR A 330 -9.25 16.37 -21.53
C THR A 330 -8.07 15.90 -22.36
N SER A 331 -7.64 14.64 -22.24
CA SER A 331 -6.43 14.10 -22.87
C SER A 331 -6.52 12.57 -23.02
N MET A 332 -5.67 12.02 -23.88
CA MET A 332 -5.46 10.58 -24.05
C MET A 332 -3.97 10.19 -24.09
N PHE A 333 -3.04 11.15 -24.02
CA PHE A 333 -1.61 10.88 -24.25
C PHE A 333 -0.83 10.58 -22.96
N ASP A 334 -1.27 11.16 -21.86
CA ASP A 334 -0.90 10.77 -20.50
C ASP A 334 -1.38 9.34 -20.18
N GLU A 335 -2.54 8.96 -20.69
CA GLU A 335 -3.05 7.58 -20.63
C GLU A 335 -2.15 6.58 -21.37
N PHE A 336 -1.60 6.97 -22.52
CA PHE A 336 -0.67 6.11 -23.25
C PHE A 336 0.66 5.92 -22.50
N MET A 337 1.09 6.91 -21.69
CA MET A 337 2.22 6.76 -20.77
C MET A 337 1.87 5.84 -19.59
N TRP A 338 0.70 6.06 -18.99
CA TRP A 338 0.16 5.33 -17.84
C TRP A 338 -0.06 3.84 -18.13
N ALA A 339 -0.84 3.53 -19.16
CA ALA A 339 -1.10 2.16 -19.60
C ALA A 339 0.16 1.47 -20.14
N GLY A 340 1.04 2.18 -20.84
CA GLY A 340 2.32 1.65 -21.30
C GLY A 340 3.26 1.28 -20.15
N ALA A 341 3.23 2.03 -19.05
CA ALA A 341 3.93 1.67 -17.82
C ALA A 341 3.35 0.39 -17.20
N TRP A 342 2.04 0.35 -16.97
CA TRP A 342 1.39 -0.78 -16.30
C TRP A 342 1.45 -2.07 -17.11
N LEU A 343 1.24 -2.02 -18.42
CA LEU A 343 1.40 -3.17 -19.32
C LEU A 343 2.84 -3.72 -19.28
N TYR A 344 3.87 -2.85 -19.25
CA TYR A 344 5.25 -3.28 -19.09
C TYR A 344 5.47 -3.98 -17.74
N TYR A 345 5.01 -3.39 -16.63
CA TYR A 345 5.16 -3.99 -15.31
C TYR A 345 4.39 -5.31 -15.14
N ALA A 346 3.28 -5.49 -15.85
CA ALA A 346 2.49 -6.71 -15.85
C ALA A 346 3.07 -7.83 -16.74
N THR A 347 3.78 -7.50 -17.83
CA THR A 347 4.17 -8.49 -18.87
C THR A 347 5.68 -8.64 -19.10
N GLY A 348 6.48 -7.66 -18.67
CA GLY A 348 7.90 -7.55 -19.02
C GLY A 348 8.18 -7.18 -20.48
N ASN A 349 7.15 -7.07 -21.33
CA ASN A 349 7.30 -6.83 -22.76
C ASN A 349 7.77 -5.39 -23.02
N LYS A 350 9.02 -5.27 -23.51
CA LYS A 350 9.71 -3.99 -23.73
C LYS A 350 8.98 -3.07 -24.73
N THR A 351 8.10 -3.60 -25.58
CA THR A 351 7.26 -2.83 -26.52
C THR A 351 6.41 -1.76 -25.81
N TYR A 352 5.91 -2.06 -24.61
CA TYR A 352 5.02 -1.15 -23.87
C TYR A 352 5.78 0.03 -23.26
N ILE A 353 6.93 -0.24 -22.62
CA ILE A 353 7.76 0.82 -22.04
C ILE A 353 8.42 1.66 -23.12
N GLN A 354 8.85 1.07 -24.24
CA GLN A 354 9.30 1.79 -25.43
C GLN A 354 8.25 2.78 -25.94
N TYR A 355 6.97 2.39 -25.96
CA TYR A 355 5.89 3.30 -26.37
C TYR A 355 5.69 4.44 -25.34
N ALA A 356 5.69 4.15 -24.04
CA ALA A 356 5.60 5.16 -22.99
C ALA A 356 6.81 6.12 -22.94
N THR A 357 8.00 5.70 -23.40
CA THR A 357 9.19 6.55 -23.52
C THR A 357 9.39 7.14 -24.93
N THR A 358 8.52 6.85 -25.91
CA THR A 358 8.64 7.38 -27.28
C THR A 358 8.40 8.90 -27.24
N PRO A 359 9.35 9.77 -27.67
CA PRO A 359 9.31 11.21 -27.38
C PRO A 359 8.01 11.95 -27.74
N SER A 360 7.33 11.56 -28.82
CA SER A 360 6.08 12.18 -29.27
C SER A 360 4.91 12.00 -28.30
N VAL A 361 4.90 10.95 -27.46
CA VAL A 361 3.84 10.70 -26.48
C VAL A 361 3.85 11.76 -25.36
N PRO A 362 4.92 11.92 -24.55
CA PRO A 362 4.96 12.96 -23.51
C PRO A 362 5.03 14.38 -24.06
N GLN A 363 5.52 14.58 -25.29
CA GLN A 363 5.41 15.87 -25.99
C GLN A 363 3.94 16.24 -26.23
N THR A 364 3.14 15.33 -26.78
CA THR A 364 1.71 15.59 -27.05
C THR A 364 0.89 15.65 -25.75
N ALA A 365 1.25 14.84 -24.75
CA ALA A 365 0.69 14.92 -23.40
C ALA A 365 1.09 16.20 -22.63
N LYS A 366 2.05 16.98 -23.13
CA LYS A 366 2.65 18.15 -22.45
C LYS A 366 3.26 17.83 -21.08
N ALA A 367 3.75 16.60 -20.88
CA ALA A 367 4.28 16.09 -19.61
C ALA A 367 5.41 16.93 -19.00
N PHE A 368 6.14 17.68 -19.83
CA PHE A 368 7.26 18.53 -19.43
C PHE A 368 6.93 20.04 -19.45
N ALA A 369 5.66 20.42 -19.60
CA ALA A 369 5.25 21.82 -19.52
C ALA A 369 5.07 22.24 -18.06
N ASN A 370 5.73 23.34 -17.65
CA ASN A 370 5.62 23.87 -16.29
C ASN A 370 4.26 24.55 -16.09
N ARG A 371 3.22 23.75 -15.81
CA ARG A 371 1.82 24.17 -15.71
C ARG A 371 1.15 23.53 -14.49
N PRO A 372 0.64 24.33 -13.52
CA PRO A 372 0.00 23.79 -12.32
C PRO A 372 -1.16 22.82 -12.61
N ASP A 373 -1.97 23.06 -13.64
CA ASP A 373 -3.09 22.17 -13.99
C ASP A 373 -2.65 20.77 -14.44
N LEU A 374 -1.45 20.61 -14.99
CA LEU A 374 -0.87 19.33 -15.39
C LEU A 374 -0.19 18.60 -14.21
N MET A 375 0.12 19.32 -13.13
CA MET A 375 0.70 18.77 -11.89
C MET A 375 -0.35 18.14 -10.96
N VAL A 376 -1.64 18.25 -11.27
CA VAL A 376 -2.75 17.77 -10.42
C VAL A 376 -3.17 16.35 -10.82
N PRO A 377 -2.93 15.30 -10.00
CA PRO A 377 -3.35 13.94 -10.29
C PRO A 377 -4.87 13.77 -10.10
N SER A 378 -5.51 13.01 -10.99
CA SER A 378 -6.96 12.73 -10.93
C SER A 378 -7.36 11.57 -11.85
N TRP A 379 -8.62 11.15 -11.81
CA TRP A 379 -9.20 10.21 -12.79
C TRP A 379 -9.12 10.69 -14.24
N ASN A 380 -8.84 11.98 -14.48
CA ASN A 380 -8.69 12.58 -15.80
C ASN A 380 -7.21 12.67 -16.19
N ASN A 381 -6.42 13.43 -15.42
CA ASN A 381 -5.00 13.68 -15.66
C ASN A 381 -4.10 12.68 -14.91
N LYS A 382 -3.40 11.83 -15.67
CA LYS A 382 -2.48 10.80 -15.14
C LYS A 382 -1.02 11.25 -15.11
N LEU A 383 -0.67 12.44 -15.64
CA LEU A 383 0.72 12.87 -15.80
C LEU A 383 1.59 12.70 -14.54
N PRO A 384 1.18 13.16 -13.33
CA PRO A 384 2.01 12.98 -12.13
C PRO A 384 2.24 11.52 -11.76
N GLY A 385 1.20 10.67 -11.91
CA GLY A 385 1.29 9.24 -11.64
C GLY A 385 2.15 8.50 -12.67
N ALA A 386 1.95 8.78 -13.96
CA ALA A 386 2.72 8.18 -15.04
C ALA A 386 4.20 8.57 -14.97
N MET A 387 4.53 9.83 -14.66
CA MET A 387 5.92 10.26 -14.46
C MET A 387 6.54 9.66 -13.19
N LEU A 388 5.79 9.49 -12.11
CA LEU A 388 6.25 8.76 -10.93
C LEU A 388 6.49 7.27 -11.22
N LEU A 389 5.69 6.63 -12.08
CA LEU A 389 5.94 5.26 -12.54
C LEU A 389 7.17 5.14 -13.45
N MET A 390 7.45 6.13 -14.29
CA MET A 390 8.71 6.19 -15.07
C MET A 390 9.91 6.44 -14.14
N THR A 391 9.73 7.23 -13.08
CA THR A 391 10.71 7.42 -12.02
C THR A 391 11.00 6.12 -11.27
N ARG A 392 9.98 5.32 -10.95
CA ARG A 392 10.13 3.98 -10.36
C ARG A 392 10.99 3.06 -11.23
N TYR A 393 10.79 3.10 -12.56
CA TYR A 393 11.59 2.33 -13.52
C TYR A 393 13.07 2.73 -13.46
N ARG A 394 13.36 4.03 -13.47
CA ARG A 394 14.71 4.58 -13.39
C ARG A 394 15.42 4.20 -12.08
N LEU A 395 14.76 4.45 -10.94
CA LEU A 395 15.36 4.33 -9.61
C LEU A 395 15.66 2.88 -9.19
N PHE A 396 14.87 1.90 -9.66
CA PHE A 396 15.02 0.51 -9.19
C PHE A 396 15.49 -0.49 -10.26
N LEU A 397 15.17 -0.28 -11.54
CA LEU A 397 15.65 -1.16 -12.61
C LEU A 397 16.82 -0.56 -13.41
N ASN A 398 17.03 0.76 -13.34
CA ASN A 398 18.12 1.51 -13.98
C ASN A 398 18.52 0.98 -15.38
N PRO A 399 17.62 1.07 -16.38
CA PRO A 399 17.74 0.36 -17.66
C PRO A 399 18.80 0.94 -18.62
N GLY A 400 19.43 2.07 -18.28
CA GLY A 400 20.40 2.76 -19.13
C GLY A 400 19.85 3.19 -20.51
N PHE A 401 20.72 3.16 -21.52
CA PHE A 401 20.40 3.51 -22.90
C PHE A 401 19.48 2.45 -23.55
N PRO A 402 18.47 2.83 -24.36
CA PRO A 402 18.13 4.18 -24.83
C PRO A 402 17.18 4.97 -23.90
N TYR A 403 16.72 4.39 -22.80
CA TYR A 403 15.62 4.95 -22.01
C TYR A 403 16.04 6.14 -21.14
N GLU A 404 17.26 6.14 -20.61
CA GLU A 404 17.72 7.08 -19.57
C GLU A 404 17.50 8.55 -19.92
N ASN A 405 17.73 8.98 -21.16
CA ASN A 405 17.48 10.36 -21.60
C ASN A 405 16.02 10.80 -21.41
N MET A 406 15.05 9.89 -21.52
CA MET A 406 13.64 10.19 -21.26
C MET A 406 13.28 9.99 -19.79
N LEU A 407 13.83 8.96 -19.14
CA LEU A 407 13.57 8.67 -17.73
C LEU A 407 14.11 9.77 -16.80
N ASN A 408 15.27 10.35 -17.10
CA ASN A 408 15.80 11.52 -16.40
C ASN A 408 14.86 12.74 -16.52
N ARG A 409 14.24 12.95 -17.69
CA ARG A 409 13.25 14.04 -17.86
C ARG A 409 11.97 13.78 -17.05
N TYR A 410 11.48 12.54 -17.02
CA TYR A 410 10.34 12.16 -16.19
C TYR A 410 10.66 12.28 -14.68
N HIS A 411 11.86 11.91 -14.26
CA HIS A 411 12.34 12.08 -12.90
C HIS A 411 12.38 13.57 -12.49
N ASN A 412 12.97 14.42 -13.33
CA ASN A 412 13.05 15.86 -13.06
C ASN A 412 11.66 16.52 -13.04
N ALA A 413 10.75 16.14 -13.94
CA ALA A 413 9.37 16.63 -13.93
C ALA A 413 8.55 16.11 -12.72
N THR A 414 8.84 14.89 -12.25
CA THR A 414 8.31 14.38 -10.98
C THR A 414 8.81 15.22 -9.81
N GLY A 415 10.13 15.48 -9.73
CA GLY A 415 10.74 16.34 -8.71
C GLY A 415 10.12 17.74 -8.68
N VAL A 416 9.97 18.40 -9.84
CA VAL A 416 9.30 19.71 -9.98
C VAL A 416 7.84 19.66 -9.51
N THR A 417 7.11 18.57 -9.81
CA THR A 417 5.74 18.37 -9.31
C THR A 417 5.70 18.28 -7.78
N MET A 418 6.64 17.56 -7.17
CA MET A 418 6.74 17.48 -5.70
C MET A 418 7.14 18.83 -5.08
N CYS A 419 8.03 19.60 -5.73
CA CYS A 419 8.34 20.97 -5.30
C CYS A 419 7.09 21.86 -5.33
N ALA A 420 6.27 21.79 -6.37
CA ALA A 420 5.04 22.58 -6.49
C ALA A 420 4.01 22.29 -5.38
N TYR A 421 4.07 21.14 -4.73
CA TYR A 421 3.22 20.83 -3.58
C TYR A 421 3.64 21.57 -2.30
N LEU A 422 4.91 21.96 -2.16
CA LEU A 422 5.47 22.56 -0.95
C LEU A 422 5.11 24.04 -0.84
N LYS A 423 4.66 24.46 0.36
CA LYS A 423 4.12 25.81 0.63
C LYS A 423 5.08 26.94 0.22
N GLN A 424 6.39 26.74 0.37
CA GLN A 424 7.41 27.76 0.10
C GLN A 424 7.52 28.21 -1.37
N TYR A 425 7.07 27.41 -2.34
CA TYR A 425 7.10 27.78 -3.76
C TYR A 425 5.80 28.41 -4.26
N ASN A 426 4.75 28.47 -3.41
CA ASN A 426 3.47 29.15 -3.66
C ASN A 426 2.79 28.82 -5.01
N VAL A 427 3.03 27.64 -5.59
CA VAL A 427 2.47 27.24 -6.91
C VAL A 427 0.96 26.99 -6.84
N PHE A 428 0.44 26.64 -5.67
CA PHE A 428 -0.99 26.47 -5.40
C PHE A 428 -1.39 27.16 -4.10
N ASN A 429 -2.50 27.90 -4.17
CA ASN A 429 -3.14 28.51 -3.01
C ASN A 429 -3.51 27.49 -1.94
N ARG A 430 -3.67 27.96 -0.71
CA ARG A 430 -4.20 27.20 0.43
C ARG A 430 -5.37 27.93 1.08
N THR A 431 -6.28 27.17 1.68
CA THR A 431 -7.32 27.71 2.56
C THR A 431 -6.70 28.24 3.86
N SER A 432 -7.49 28.90 4.71
CA SER A 432 -7.01 29.39 6.02
C SER A 432 -6.62 28.22 6.95
N GLY A 433 -7.32 27.08 6.83
CA GLY A 433 -7.02 25.83 7.49
C GLY A 433 -5.89 24.99 6.85
N GLY A 434 -5.22 25.48 5.80
CA GLY A 434 -4.05 24.82 5.21
C GLY A 434 -4.33 23.76 4.13
N LEU A 435 -5.59 23.53 3.75
CA LEU A 435 -5.96 22.66 2.63
C LEU A 435 -5.47 23.26 1.30
N MET A 436 -4.77 22.46 0.51
CA MET A 436 -4.18 22.85 -0.76
C MET A 436 -5.21 22.86 -1.89
N GLN A 437 -5.34 23.99 -2.58
CA GLN A 437 -6.37 24.23 -3.60
C GLN A 437 -5.93 23.74 -5.00
N LEU A 438 -5.59 22.45 -5.11
CA LEU A 438 -5.18 21.82 -6.38
C LEU A 438 -6.20 21.99 -7.50
N ASN A 439 -7.50 22.05 -7.17
CA ASN A 439 -8.59 22.27 -8.11
C ASN A 439 -8.85 23.75 -8.45
N MET A 440 -7.93 24.67 -8.09
CA MET A 440 -8.05 26.13 -8.26
C MET A 440 -9.27 26.75 -7.57
N GLY A 441 -9.62 26.25 -6.38
CA GLY A 441 -10.71 26.78 -5.55
C GLY A 441 -12.13 26.41 -6.04
N LYS A 442 -12.23 25.44 -6.95
CA LYS A 442 -13.48 24.83 -7.42
C LYS A 442 -14.07 23.89 -6.34
N PRO A 443 -15.25 23.28 -6.56
CA PRO A 443 -15.77 22.21 -5.70
C PRO A 443 -14.91 20.93 -5.70
N ARG A 444 -15.19 20.03 -4.75
CA ARG A 444 -14.54 18.71 -4.58
C ARG A 444 -13.00 18.73 -4.42
N PRO A 445 -12.39 19.57 -3.55
CA PRO A 445 -10.94 19.60 -3.40
C PRO A 445 -10.32 18.30 -2.85
N LEU A 446 -11.06 17.52 -2.05
CA LEU A 446 -10.47 16.43 -1.25
C LEU A 446 -9.95 15.23 -2.07
N GLU A 447 -10.56 14.94 -3.22
CA GLU A 447 -10.07 13.91 -4.16
C GLU A 447 -8.63 14.23 -4.61
N TYR A 448 -8.40 15.46 -5.07
CA TYR A 448 -7.12 15.89 -5.63
C TYR A 448 -6.01 15.89 -4.57
N VAL A 449 -6.27 16.37 -3.35
CA VAL A 449 -5.25 16.36 -2.28
C VAL A 449 -4.98 14.94 -1.77
N ALA A 450 -5.95 14.04 -1.75
CA ALA A 450 -5.72 12.65 -1.40
C ALA A 450 -4.78 11.97 -2.42
N HIS A 451 -5.02 12.16 -3.72
CA HIS A 451 -4.12 11.68 -4.77
C HIS A 451 -2.72 12.31 -4.68
N ALA A 452 -2.61 13.63 -4.50
CA ALA A 452 -1.32 14.31 -4.38
C ALA A 452 -0.52 13.85 -3.15
N SER A 453 -1.20 13.65 -2.01
CA SER A 453 -0.60 13.13 -0.77
C SER A 453 -0.02 11.73 -0.95
N PHE A 454 -0.76 10.84 -1.62
CA PHE A 454 -0.25 9.52 -1.97
C PHE A 454 1.01 9.58 -2.84
N LEU A 455 1.01 10.38 -3.92
CA LEU A 455 2.17 10.48 -4.82
C LEU A 455 3.40 11.12 -4.15
N ALA A 456 3.21 12.13 -3.29
CA ALA A 456 4.28 12.74 -2.51
C ALA A 456 4.90 11.76 -1.51
N SER A 457 4.04 11.11 -0.73
CA SER A 457 4.41 10.08 0.25
C SER A 457 5.14 8.90 -0.39
N LEU A 458 4.70 8.46 -1.58
CA LEU A 458 5.30 7.37 -2.34
C LEU A 458 6.64 7.74 -3.00
N PHE A 459 6.79 8.97 -3.50
CA PHE A 459 8.08 9.44 -4.03
C PHE A 459 9.14 9.54 -2.93
N ALA A 460 8.77 10.03 -1.74
CA ALA A 460 9.64 9.99 -0.56
C ALA A 460 10.05 8.56 -0.20
N ASP A 461 9.12 7.60 -0.22
CA ASP A 461 9.45 6.19 0.04
C ASP A 461 10.32 5.58 -1.06
N TYR A 462 10.22 6.01 -2.32
CA TYR A 462 11.16 5.59 -3.36
C TYR A 462 12.58 6.07 -3.09
N LEU A 463 12.75 7.36 -2.75
CA LEU A 463 14.06 7.95 -2.44
C LEU A 463 14.68 7.33 -1.17
N ASN A 464 13.89 7.20 -0.10
CA ASN A 464 14.27 6.45 1.11
C ASN A 464 14.73 5.03 0.74
N SER A 465 14.00 4.34 -0.14
CA SER A 465 14.33 2.99 -0.56
C SER A 465 15.56 2.90 -1.47
N THR A 466 15.99 3.98 -2.13
CA THR A 466 17.31 4.05 -2.81
C THR A 466 18.43 4.58 -1.93
N GLY A 467 18.18 4.92 -0.66
CA GLY A 467 19.17 5.56 0.22
C GLY A 467 19.50 7.01 -0.18
N VAL A 468 18.63 7.65 -0.97
CA VAL A 468 18.77 9.05 -1.39
C VAL A 468 17.99 9.91 -0.38
N PRO A 469 18.63 10.82 0.38
CA PRO A 469 17.99 11.49 1.53
C PRO A 469 17.00 12.60 1.14
N GLY A 470 17.02 13.05 -0.12
CA GLY A 470 16.22 14.17 -0.60
C GLY A 470 16.48 14.47 -2.07
N TRP A 471 15.88 15.55 -2.58
CA TRP A 471 16.07 16.02 -3.95
C TRP A 471 16.17 17.55 -4.01
N TYR A 472 16.57 18.08 -5.16
CA TYR A 472 16.72 19.53 -5.36
C TYR A 472 15.48 20.16 -6.00
N CYS A 473 14.99 21.23 -5.37
CA CYS A 473 13.96 22.12 -5.86
C CYS A 473 14.61 23.45 -6.30
N GLY A 474 15.18 23.46 -7.50
CA GLY A 474 16.06 24.55 -7.93
C GLY A 474 17.35 24.52 -7.11
N PRO A 475 17.78 25.64 -6.48
CA PRO A 475 18.97 25.66 -5.63
C PRO A 475 18.75 24.99 -4.27
N THR A 476 17.50 24.80 -3.83
CA THR A 476 17.17 24.36 -2.47
C THR A 476 17.12 22.83 -2.40
N PHE A 477 17.95 22.22 -1.56
CA PHE A 477 17.80 20.81 -1.18
C PHE A 477 16.57 20.63 -0.28
N VAL A 478 15.80 19.56 -0.51
CA VAL A 478 14.63 19.20 0.29
C VAL A 478 14.71 17.72 0.68
N GLU A 479 14.63 17.45 1.98
CA GLU A 479 14.63 16.09 2.52
C GLU A 479 13.31 15.33 2.26
N ASN A 480 13.40 14.00 2.20
CA ASN A 480 12.24 13.13 1.98
C ASN A 480 11.12 13.31 3.03
N HIS A 481 11.47 13.64 4.29
CA HIS A 481 10.50 13.81 5.37
C HIS A 481 9.50 14.93 5.07
N VAL A 482 9.93 16.00 4.39
CA VAL A 482 9.09 17.18 4.07
C VAL A 482 7.88 16.81 3.18
N LEU A 483 7.98 15.76 2.35
CA LEU A 483 6.85 15.24 1.57
C LEU A 483 5.92 14.34 2.38
N LYS A 484 6.44 13.64 3.39
CA LYS A 484 5.63 12.90 4.35
C LYS A 484 4.83 13.86 5.22
N ASP A 485 5.44 14.94 5.71
CA ASP A 485 4.78 16.00 6.47
C ASP A 485 3.72 16.73 5.63
N PHE A 486 4.01 17.02 4.36
CA PHE A 486 3.01 17.55 3.42
C PHE A 486 1.83 16.59 3.29
N ALA A 487 2.08 15.32 2.94
CA ALA A 487 1.03 14.32 2.74
C ALA A 487 0.21 14.11 4.03
N GLN A 488 0.87 14.05 5.18
CA GLN A 488 0.23 13.99 6.49
C GLN A 488 -0.68 15.20 6.72
N SER A 489 -0.20 16.43 6.52
CA SER A 489 -1.00 17.64 6.75
C SER A 489 -2.34 17.66 6.00
N GLN A 490 -2.36 17.12 4.77
CA GLN A 490 -3.57 17.10 3.94
C GLN A 490 -4.50 15.94 4.29
N ILE A 491 -3.98 14.79 4.72
CA ILE A 491 -4.79 13.67 5.20
C ILE A 491 -5.32 13.94 6.61
N ASP A 492 -4.54 14.56 7.50
CA ASP A 492 -5.00 15.00 8.81
C ASP A 492 -6.10 16.07 8.69
N TYR A 493 -5.99 17.00 7.72
CA TYR A 493 -7.08 17.92 7.37
C TYR A 493 -8.37 17.17 6.95
N ILE A 494 -8.25 16.11 6.13
CA ILE A 494 -9.38 15.25 5.73
C ILE A 494 -9.97 14.51 6.95
N LEU A 495 -9.13 14.01 7.85
CA LEU A 495 -9.53 13.21 9.00
C LEU A 495 -10.08 14.03 10.18
N GLY A 496 -9.72 15.31 10.30
CA GLY A 496 -10.39 16.25 11.20
C GLY A 496 -9.60 17.48 11.64
N ASP A 497 -8.32 17.62 11.30
CA ASP A 497 -7.52 18.80 11.66
C ASP A 497 -7.75 19.97 10.69
N ASN A 498 -8.94 20.54 10.79
CA ASN A 498 -9.42 21.67 10.00
C ASN A 498 -10.15 22.68 10.90
N PRO A 499 -10.48 23.89 10.43
CA PRO A 499 -11.15 24.92 11.24
C PRO A 499 -12.51 24.47 11.82
N LEU A 500 -13.18 23.51 11.18
CA LEU A 500 -14.46 22.96 11.65
C LEU A 500 -14.28 21.80 12.66
N LYS A 501 -13.05 21.33 12.88
CA LYS A 501 -12.67 20.14 13.68
C LYS A 501 -13.59 18.95 13.40
N MET A 502 -13.73 18.64 12.12
CA MET A 502 -14.73 17.72 11.57
C MET A 502 -14.08 16.81 10.53
N SER A 503 -14.21 15.49 10.68
CA SER A 503 -13.77 14.56 9.65
C SER A 503 -14.64 14.68 8.41
N TYR A 504 -14.04 14.70 7.23
CA TYR A 504 -14.76 14.58 5.95
C TYR A 504 -14.96 13.10 5.54
N VAL A 505 -14.48 12.15 6.35
CA VAL A 505 -14.71 10.70 6.18
C VAL A 505 -15.86 10.25 7.07
N VAL A 506 -16.95 9.80 6.45
CA VAL A 506 -18.19 9.42 7.13
C VAL A 506 -17.95 8.22 8.07
N GLY A 507 -18.31 8.36 9.34
CA GLY A 507 -18.08 7.33 10.36
C GLY A 507 -16.70 7.33 10.99
N PHE A 508 -15.82 8.29 10.67
CA PHE A 508 -14.54 8.52 11.34
C PHE A 508 -14.59 9.76 12.24
N GLY A 509 -13.83 9.76 13.34
CA GLY A 509 -13.80 10.85 14.32
C GLY A 509 -15.11 11.05 15.09
N LYS A 510 -15.18 12.11 15.91
CA LYS A 510 -16.36 12.44 16.73
C LYS A 510 -17.45 13.22 15.96
N LYS A 511 -17.06 13.95 14.91
CA LYS A 511 -17.90 14.85 14.11
C LYS A 511 -17.61 14.60 12.63
N TYR A 512 -18.63 14.23 11.85
CA TYR A 512 -18.53 13.87 10.43
C TYR A 512 -19.88 14.06 9.71
N PRO A 513 -19.92 14.18 8.36
CA PRO A 513 -21.14 14.40 7.59
C PRO A 513 -22.23 13.35 7.86
N ARG A 514 -23.47 13.81 8.02
CA ARG A 514 -24.66 12.98 8.27
C ARG A 514 -25.67 13.05 7.13
N ARG A 515 -25.56 14.02 6.21
CA ARG A 515 -26.51 14.27 5.11
C ARG A 515 -25.81 14.16 3.75
N VAL A 516 -25.05 13.08 3.59
CA VAL A 516 -24.29 12.71 2.38
C VAL A 516 -25.23 12.59 1.17
N HIS A 517 -24.85 13.17 0.02
CA HIS A 517 -25.53 12.99 -1.26
C HIS A 517 -25.34 11.56 -1.77
N HIS A 518 -26.13 10.60 -1.27
CA HIS A 518 -26.05 9.20 -1.68
C HIS A 518 -27.41 8.51 -1.57
N ARG A 519 -27.97 8.08 -2.72
CA ARG A 519 -29.33 7.53 -2.84
C ARG A 519 -29.61 6.38 -1.87
N GLY A 520 -28.81 5.31 -1.93
CA GLY A 520 -28.97 4.13 -1.07
C GLY A 520 -28.73 4.38 0.44
N ALA A 521 -28.00 5.44 0.80
CA ALA A 521 -27.79 5.80 2.21
C ALA A 521 -28.96 6.62 2.78
N THR A 522 -29.63 7.36 1.88
CA THR A 522 -30.66 8.34 2.18
C THR A 522 -32.05 7.71 2.38
N ILE A 523 -32.29 6.53 1.81
CA ILE A 523 -33.57 5.81 1.88
C ILE A 523 -33.50 4.72 2.95
N PRO A 524 -34.46 4.63 3.89
CA PRO A 524 -34.45 3.60 4.94
C PRO A 524 -34.48 2.18 4.37
N ASN A 525 -33.76 1.24 5.00
CA ASN A 525 -33.88 -0.18 4.69
C ASN A 525 -35.11 -0.83 5.36
N ASP A 526 -36.31 -0.31 5.09
CA ASP A 526 -37.58 -0.79 5.65
C ASP A 526 -38.25 -1.89 4.80
N LYS A 527 -37.51 -2.45 3.82
CA LYS A 527 -37.97 -3.39 2.77
C LYS A 527 -39.10 -2.89 1.86
N LYS A 528 -39.54 -1.63 1.95
CA LYS A 528 -40.57 -1.08 1.05
C LYS A 528 -39.91 -0.50 -0.20
N ARG A 529 -40.34 -0.95 -1.39
CA ARG A 529 -39.93 -0.36 -2.67
C ARG A 529 -40.51 1.04 -2.80
N ARG A 530 -39.69 2.03 -3.16
CA ARG A 530 -40.09 3.43 -3.32
C ARG A 530 -40.03 3.85 -4.79
N SER A 531 -41.05 4.59 -5.23
CA SER A 531 -41.06 5.17 -6.58
C SER A 531 -40.07 6.34 -6.71
N CYS A 532 -39.72 6.66 -7.96
CA CYS A 532 -38.88 7.79 -8.34
C CYS A 532 -39.26 9.11 -7.64
N ARG A 533 -40.55 9.46 -7.61
CA ARG A 533 -41.07 10.69 -6.99
C ARG A 533 -41.10 10.65 -5.46
N GLU A 534 -41.37 9.50 -4.85
CA GLU A 534 -41.29 9.35 -3.38
C GLU A 534 -39.86 9.50 -2.86
N GLY A 535 -38.88 9.01 -3.63
CA GLY A 535 -37.46 9.14 -3.33
C GLY A 535 -37.02 10.59 -3.08
N LEU A 536 -37.59 11.55 -3.81
CA LEU A 536 -37.30 12.98 -3.66
C LEU A 536 -37.61 13.50 -2.24
N LYS A 537 -38.62 12.95 -1.56
CA LYS A 537 -38.94 13.28 -0.15
C LYS A 537 -37.79 12.90 0.80
N TYR A 538 -37.03 11.86 0.47
CA TYR A 538 -35.83 11.45 1.20
C TYR A 538 -34.60 12.25 0.79
N ARG A 539 -34.49 12.70 -0.47
CA ARG A 539 -33.47 13.68 -0.89
C ARG A 539 -33.58 14.96 -0.06
N ASP A 540 -34.77 15.54 -0.01
CA ASP A 540 -34.96 16.92 0.47
C ASP A 540 -35.15 17.05 2.00
N THR A 541 -35.27 15.94 2.74
CA THR A 541 -35.45 15.99 4.21
C THR A 541 -34.26 16.61 4.94
N LYS A 542 -34.56 17.38 6.00
CA LYS A 542 -33.57 17.94 6.93
C LYS A 542 -32.92 16.89 7.84
N ASN A 543 -33.52 15.70 7.96
CA ASN A 543 -32.99 14.62 8.79
C ASN A 543 -31.64 14.07 8.25
N PRO A 544 -30.81 13.47 9.13
CA PRO A 544 -29.69 12.61 8.74
C PRO A 544 -30.08 11.49 7.75
N ASN A 545 -29.08 10.95 7.05
CA ASN A 545 -29.22 9.72 6.29
C ASN A 545 -29.52 8.56 7.27
N PRO A 546 -30.57 7.75 7.04
CA PRO A 546 -30.93 6.63 7.91
C PRO A 546 -29.86 5.53 7.92
N ASN A 547 -29.14 5.33 6.80
CA ASN A 547 -28.04 4.39 6.72
C ASN A 547 -26.71 5.17 6.67
N ASN A 548 -25.77 4.84 7.55
CA ASN A 548 -24.44 5.47 7.55
C ASN A 548 -23.56 4.83 6.46
N ILE A 549 -23.19 5.59 5.44
CA ILE A 549 -22.23 5.15 4.41
C ILE A 549 -20.80 5.32 4.92
N THR A 550 -20.44 4.44 5.87
CA THR A 550 -19.14 4.42 6.54
C THR A 550 -18.00 4.35 5.51
N GLY A 551 -17.00 5.22 5.67
CA GLY A 551 -15.84 5.31 4.79
C GLY A 551 -15.95 6.30 3.64
N ALA A 552 -17.15 6.78 3.29
CA ALA A 552 -17.30 7.75 2.22
C ALA A 552 -16.55 9.05 2.54
N MET A 553 -15.62 9.45 1.67
CA MET A 553 -15.02 10.77 1.70
C MET A 553 -15.91 11.71 0.88
N VAL A 554 -16.51 12.70 1.52
CA VAL A 554 -17.31 13.71 0.81
C VAL A 554 -16.40 14.65 0.01
N GLY A 555 -16.92 15.30 -1.03
CA GLY A 555 -16.19 16.29 -1.83
C GLY A 555 -15.47 17.37 -1.01
N GLY A 556 -16.05 17.77 0.13
CA GLY A 556 -15.40 18.59 1.16
C GLY A 556 -15.74 20.07 1.11
N PRO A 557 -14.92 20.93 1.75
CA PRO A 557 -15.19 22.35 1.92
C PRO A 557 -15.01 23.15 0.63
N ASN A 558 -15.43 24.41 0.66
CA ASN A 558 -15.07 25.39 -0.36
C ASN A 558 -13.66 25.99 -0.12
N ARG A 559 -13.26 26.98 -0.93
CA ARG A 559 -11.97 27.68 -0.86
C ARG A 559 -11.72 28.50 0.42
N PHE A 560 -12.68 28.57 1.33
CA PHE A 560 -12.65 29.34 2.59
C PHE A 560 -12.81 28.43 3.83
N ASP A 561 -12.54 27.13 3.70
CA ASP A 561 -12.74 26.10 4.74
C ASP A 561 -14.23 25.83 5.12
N GLU A 562 -15.18 26.52 4.49
CA GLU A 562 -16.60 26.38 4.80
C GLU A 562 -17.19 25.07 4.25
N PHE A 563 -17.89 24.32 5.11
CA PHE A 563 -18.63 23.13 4.74
C PHE A 563 -20.01 23.13 5.40
N HIS A 564 -21.03 22.82 4.60
CA HIS A 564 -22.40 22.64 5.08
C HIS A 564 -22.88 21.23 4.74
N ASP A 565 -23.33 20.49 5.76
CA ASP A 565 -23.86 19.12 5.63
C ASP A 565 -25.26 19.13 4.99
N LEU A 566 -25.29 19.40 3.68
CA LEU A 566 -26.47 19.59 2.85
C LEU A 566 -26.50 18.53 1.75
N ARG A 567 -27.50 17.64 1.81
CA ARG A 567 -27.67 16.55 0.83
C ARG A 567 -27.83 17.04 -0.60
N ASN A 568 -28.44 18.21 -0.81
CA ASN A 568 -28.63 18.73 -2.16
C ASN A 568 -27.36 19.39 -2.73
N ASN A 569 -26.34 19.65 -1.90
CA ASN A 569 -25.04 20.16 -2.33
C ASN A 569 -24.11 19.01 -2.74
N TYR A 570 -24.40 18.35 -3.86
CA TYR A 570 -23.56 17.29 -4.45
C TYR A 570 -22.10 17.74 -4.68
N ASN A 571 -21.85 19.05 -4.81
CA ASN A 571 -20.52 19.64 -4.96
C ASN A 571 -19.65 19.52 -3.69
N ALA A 572 -20.26 19.40 -2.51
CA ALA A 572 -19.57 19.24 -1.23
C ALA A 572 -19.84 17.88 -0.56
N SER A 573 -21.06 17.32 -0.68
CA SER A 573 -21.54 16.17 0.10
C SER A 573 -21.66 14.85 -0.66
N GLU A 574 -21.32 14.79 -1.96
CA GLU A 574 -21.23 13.53 -2.72
C GLU A 574 -19.81 12.92 -2.61
N PRO A 575 -19.68 11.60 -2.36
CA PRO A 575 -18.43 10.86 -2.48
C PRO A 575 -18.24 10.27 -3.89
N THR A 576 -16.99 9.97 -4.28
CA THR A 576 -16.63 9.34 -5.56
C THR A 576 -15.71 8.13 -5.35
N LEU A 577 -15.79 7.12 -6.24
CA LEU A 577 -14.84 6.01 -6.28
C LEU A 577 -13.39 6.50 -6.38
N SER A 578 -13.14 7.49 -7.24
CA SER A 578 -11.81 8.08 -7.46
C SER A 578 -11.25 8.72 -6.19
N GLY A 579 -12.04 9.57 -5.52
CA GLY A 579 -11.65 10.21 -4.27
C GLY A 579 -11.39 9.21 -3.15
N ASN A 580 -12.26 8.19 -3.00
CA ASN A 580 -12.05 7.15 -2.01
C ASN A 580 -10.85 6.23 -2.34
N ALA A 581 -10.52 6.01 -3.61
CA ALA A 581 -9.32 5.28 -4.01
C ALA A 581 -8.04 6.08 -3.70
N GLY A 582 -8.07 7.40 -3.93
CA GLY A 582 -7.01 8.31 -3.50
C GLY A 582 -6.82 8.31 -1.98
N LEU A 583 -7.92 8.35 -1.22
CA LEU A 583 -7.89 8.31 0.24
C LEU A 583 -7.26 7.01 0.76
N VAL A 584 -7.74 5.85 0.31
CA VAL A 584 -7.20 4.54 0.74
C VAL A 584 -5.71 4.42 0.41
N ALA A 585 -5.30 4.85 -0.78
CA ALA A 585 -3.90 4.86 -1.19
C ALA A 585 -3.03 5.76 -0.30
N ALA A 586 -3.50 6.97 0.03
CA ALA A 586 -2.78 7.88 0.92
C ALA A 586 -2.68 7.34 2.36
N LEU A 587 -3.79 6.82 2.91
CA LEU A 587 -3.83 6.26 4.27
C LEU A 587 -2.84 5.10 4.46
N ILE A 588 -2.73 4.17 3.51
CA ILE A 588 -1.76 3.08 3.64
C ILE A 588 -0.31 3.60 3.51
N SER A 589 -0.06 4.63 2.71
CA SER A 589 1.28 5.22 2.59
C SER A 589 1.76 5.87 3.90
N LEU A 590 0.82 6.41 4.70
CA LEU A 590 1.11 7.14 5.94
C LEU A 590 1.01 6.29 7.22
N THR A 591 0.27 5.18 7.24
CA THR A 591 0.17 4.37 8.46
C THR A 591 1.54 3.84 8.92
N SER A 592 1.74 3.90 10.24
CA SER A 592 2.86 3.30 10.96
C SER A 592 2.75 1.78 11.09
N SER A 593 1.58 1.21 10.76
CA SER A 593 1.32 -0.23 10.80
C SER A 593 2.13 -0.99 9.75
N GLY A 594 3.17 -1.70 10.20
CA GLY A 594 4.01 -2.55 9.37
C GLY A 594 5.42 -1.97 9.15
N ARG A 595 6.13 -2.48 8.13
CA ARG A 595 7.42 -1.91 7.72
C ARG A 595 7.19 -0.58 6.98
N GLN A 596 8.14 0.35 7.09
CA GLN A 596 8.06 1.64 6.39
C GLN A 596 8.48 1.52 4.91
N LEU A 597 9.52 0.73 4.61
CA LEU A 597 10.05 0.56 3.25
C LEU A 597 9.17 -0.36 2.38
N ILE A 598 9.08 -0.02 1.09
CA ILE A 598 8.36 -0.77 0.05
C ILE A 598 9.04 -2.11 -0.31
N ASP A 599 8.27 -3.08 -0.82
CA ASP A 599 8.83 -4.35 -1.29
C ASP A 599 9.22 -4.31 -2.78
N LYS A 600 10.47 -3.90 -3.03
CA LYS A 600 11.09 -3.86 -4.36
C LYS A 600 11.03 -5.19 -5.12
N ASN A 601 11.00 -6.32 -4.43
CA ASN A 601 11.03 -7.64 -5.08
C ASN A 601 9.68 -7.90 -5.74
N THR A 602 8.60 -7.76 -4.97
CA THR A 602 7.25 -8.10 -5.46
C THR A 602 6.76 -7.19 -6.60
N MET A 603 7.12 -5.91 -6.61
CA MET A 603 6.64 -4.95 -7.60
C MET A 603 7.16 -5.18 -9.03
N PHE A 604 8.24 -5.95 -9.20
CA PHE A 604 8.84 -6.26 -10.51
C PHE A 604 8.79 -7.76 -10.87
N ASN A 605 8.05 -8.60 -10.14
CA ASN A 605 7.97 -10.05 -10.35
C ASN A 605 7.64 -10.53 -11.79
N SER A 606 7.03 -9.67 -12.64
CA SER A 606 6.72 -9.98 -14.04
C SER A 606 7.66 -9.32 -15.06
N VAL A 607 8.71 -8.63 -14.61
CA VAL A 607 9.72 -7.99 -15.46
C VAL A 607 11.00 -8.83 -15.47
N PRO A 608 11.46 -9.34 -16.63
CA PRO A 608 12.72 -10.07 -16.72
C PRO A 608 13.92 -9.23 -16.25
N PRO A 609 14.94 -9.85 -15.60
CA PRO A 609 16.18 -9.17 -15.26
C PRO A 609 16.78 -8.45 -16.48
N LEU A 610 17.13 -7.17 -16.31
CA LEU A 610 17.68 -6.36 -17.41
C LEU A 610 19.16 -6.67 -17.68
N TYR A 611 19.84 -7.24 -16.69
CA TYR A 611 21.24 -7.64 -16.72
C TYR A 611 21.35 -9.15 -16.45
N PRO A 612 22.38 -9.83 -16.96
CA PRO A 612 22.68 -11.19 -16.52
C PRO A 612 22.96 -11.21 -15.00
N PRO A 613 22.64 -12.29 -14.29
CA PRO A 613 23.02 -12.41 -12.88
C PRO A 613 24.55 -12.30 -12.76
N THR A 614 25.02 -11.62 -11.72
CA THR A 614 26.45 -11.59 -11.40
C THR A 614 26.98 -13.01 -11.28
N PRO A 615 28.13 -13.35 -11.88
CA PRO A 615 28.73 -14.66 -11.71
C PRO A 615 28.94 -14.95 -10.22
N PRO A 616 28.83 -16.22 -9.78
CA PRO A 616 29.10 -16.56 -8.39
C PRO A 616 30.51 -16.09 -8.00
N PRO A 617 30.73 -15.67 -6.74
CA PRO A 617 32.05 -15.26 -6.31
C PRO A 617 33.07 -16.37 -6.59
N PRO A 618 34.30 -16.03 -7.03
CA PRO A 618 35.33 -17.03 -7.27
C PRO A 618 35.51 -17.88 -6.01
N LYS A 619 35.72 -19.19 -6.19
CA LYS A 619 36.00 -20.10 -5.06
C LYS A 619 37.10 -19.48 -4.21
N ALA A 620 36.86 -19.37 -2.91
CA ALA A 620 37.82 -18.81 -1.96
C ALA A 620 39.20 -19.41 -2.20
N TRP A 621 40.18 -18.54 -2.49
CA TRP A 621 41.52 -18.96 -2.88
C TRP A 621 42.12 -19.78 -1.74
N LYS A 622 42.43 -21.05 -2.04
CA LYS A 622 43.22 -21.89 -1.15
C LYS A 622 44.68 -21.73 -1.59
N PRO A 623 45.57 -21.26 -0.69
CA PRO A 623 47.01 -21.37 -0.91
C PRO A 623 47.45 -22.85 -0.95
#